data_AF-A0A9D4BRF1-F1
#
_entry.id   AF-A0A9D4BRF1-F1
#
_cell.length_a   1.000
_cell.length_b   1.000
_cell.length_c   1.000
_cell.angle_alpha   90.00
_cell.angle_beta   90.00
_cell.angle_gamma   90.00
#
_symmetry.space_group_name_H-M   'P 1'
#
loop_
_entity.id
_entity.type
_entity.pdbx_description
1 polymer ?
#
loop_
_entity_poly.entity_id
_entity_poly.type
_entity_poly.pdbx_seq_one_letter_code
_entity_poly.pdbx_strand_id
1 'polypeptide(L)'
;MFVRDPYKRIASAFVDKLLAPNPLFWKLFGRSAIERFRGVDKNRKCFHDVTFSEFVQFVVWAEKSKRELDAHFQVATEVCVPCTMKYDFIGKMERFQEDAYDVIDRLHQNATRHALNGNMASLAGDDAVMDSVHSPYRWKIQITRCISWHESLQRVWRKLQLRGLVEFGHPFPLDETSSRRITAAEFIALANTARRDSNPEKLRAQKEHVLAEMYRSVPLEVLEEMRTVFQADFEMFEYDSSPVEIFERSSAFSVKNVLDFRTQHITNP
;
A
#
# COMPACT_ATOMS: atom_id res chain seq x y z
N MET A 1 -3.01 13.54 -15.97
CA MET A 1 -3.30 12.87 -14.69
C MET A 1 -2.80 11.44 -14.74
N PHE A 2 -2.55 10.81 -13.59
CA PHE A 2 -2.28 9.38 -13.48
C PHE A 2 -3.37 8.72 -12.64
N VAL A 3 -3.87 7.58 -13.11
CA VAL A 3 -4.91 6.79 -12.45
C VAL A 3 -4.40 5.41 -12.09
N ARG A 4 -5.10 4.74 -11.18
CA ARG A 4 -4.74 3.40 -10.72
C ARG A 4 -5.99 2.59 -10.53
N ASP A 5 -5.88 1.29 -10.76
CA ASP A 5 -6.94 0.33 -10.45
C ASP A 5 -7.44 0.55 -9.01
N PRO A 6 -8.76 0.73 -8.80
CA PRO A 6 -9.31 1.01 -7.47
C PRO A 6 -8.93 -0.02 -6.40
N TYR A 7 -8.90 -1.32 -6.71
CA TYR A 7 -8.50 -2.35 -5.76
C TYR A 7 -7.01 -2.22 -5.39
N LYS A 8 -6.13 -2.06 -6.40
CA LYS A 8 -4.70 -1.86 -6.15
C LYS A 8 -4.44 -0.58 -5.36
N ARG A 9 -5.22 0.48 -5.59
CA ARG A 9 -5.09 1.77 -4.91
C ARG A 9 -5.46 1.67 -3.44
N ILE A 10 -6.61 1.07 -3.12
CA ILE A 10 -7.06 0.87 -1.74
C ILE A 10 -6.11 -0.04 -0.96
N ALA A 11 -5.66 -1.16 -1.55
CA ALA A 11 -4.65 -2.03 -0.93
C ALA A 11 -3.34 -1.28 -0.64
N SER A 12 -2.82 -0.51 -1.62
CA SER A 12 -1.62 0.31 -1.43
C SER A 12 -1.80 1.33 -0.31
N ALA A 13 -2.95 1.99 -0.27
CA ALA A 13 -3.22 3.03 0.71
C ALA A 13 -3.27 2.46 2.14
N PHE A 14 -3.85 1.26 2.33
CA PHE A 14 -3.78 0.55 3.62
C PHE A 14 -2.34 0.27 4.04
N VAL A 15 -1.54 -0.32 3.13
CA VAL A 15 -0.14 -0.68 3.39
C VAL A 15 0.69 0.55 3.77
N ASP A 16 0.51 1.66 3.04
CA ASP A 16 1.28 2.88 3.23
C ASP A 16 0.87 3.68 4.47
N LYS A 17 -0.41 3.62 4.86
CA LYS A 17 -0.98 4.54 5.86
C LYS A 17 -1.36 3.88 7.18
N LEU A 18 -1.77 2.62 7.17
CA LEU A 18 -2.29 1.93 8.36
C LEU A 18 -1.40 0.77 8.82
N LEU A 19 -0.87 -0.02 7.88
CA LEU A 19 0.11 -1.06 8.22
C LEU A 19 1.45 -0.42 8.61
N ALA A 20 1.94 0.52 7.80
CA ALA A 20 3.14 1.28 8.10
C ALA A 20 3.00 2.02 9.45
N PRO A 21 4.10 2.18 10.21
CA PRO A 21 4.08 2.95 11.44
C PRO A 21 3.72 4.43 11.20
N ASN A 22 2.45 4.79 11.41
CA ASN A 22 1.97 6.14 11.15
C ASN A 22 0.91 6.58 12.18
N PRO A 23 1.34 7.20 13.29
CA PRO A 23 0.43 7.59 14.37
C PRO A 23 -0.66 8.59 13.96
N LEU A 24 -0.44 9.38 12.90
CA LEU A 24 -1.45 10.31 12.38
C LEU A 24 -2.62 9.54 11.76
N PHE A 25 -2.32 8.64 10.82
CA PHE A 25 -3.34 7.85 10.12
C PHE A 25 -4.02 6.85 11.04
N TRP A 26 -3.30 6.28 12.02
CA TRP A 26 -3.93 5.46 13.05
C TRP A 26 -4.99 6.24 13.84
N LYS A 27 -4.69 7.49 14.23
CA LYS A 27 -5.65 8.32 14.97
C LYS A 27 -6.80 8.84 14.12
N LEU A 28 -6.56 9.19 12.86
CA LEU A 28 -7.58 9.75 11.98
C LEU A 28 -8.50 8.64 11.44
N PHE A 29 -7.93 7.67 10.75
CA PHE A 29 -8.70 6.66 10.03
C PHE A 29 -8.82 5.36 10.82
N GLY A 30 -7.76 4.97 11.52
CA GLY A 30 -7.80 3.75 12.31
C GLY A 30 -8.81 3.83 13.45
N ARG A 31 -8.90 4.99 14.12
CA ARG A 31 -9.96 5.26 15.10
C ARG A 31 -11.34 5.14 14.46
N SER A 32 -11.59 5.86 13.37
CA SER A 32 -12.92 5.86 12.74
C SER A 32 -13.36 4.47 12.29
N ALA A 33 -12.45 3.68 11.72
CA ALA A 33 -12.74 2.29 11.35
C ALA A 33 -13.03 1.42 12.58
N ILE A 34 -12.15 1.44 13.59
CA ILE A 34 -12.31 0.60 14.79
C ILE A 34 -13.57 0.98 15.58
N GLU A 35 -13.79 2.25 15.86
CA GLU A 35 -14.93 2.69 16.67
C GLU A 35 -16.27 2.38 15.98
N ARG A 36 -16.28 2.38 14.63
CA ARG A 36 -17.46 2.08 13.83
C ARG A 36 -17.87 0.61 13.87
N PHE A 37 -16.90 -0.31 13.89
CA PHE A 37 -17.16 -1.75 13.75
C PHE A 37 -16.95 -2.55 15.03
N ARG A 38 -16.06 -2.10 15.92
CA ARG A 38 -15.78 -2.73 17.23
C ARG A 38 -16.40 -1.97 18.41
N GLY A 39 -16.94 -0.77 18.18
CA GLY A 39 -17.46 0.12 19.23
C GLY A 39 -16.40 1.03 19.84
N VAL A 40 -16.85 2.04 20.58
CA VAL A 40 -15.98 3.06 21.19
C VAL A 40 -15.31 2.51 22.45
N ASP A 41 -13.99 2.49 22.45
CA ASP A 41 -13.17 2.20 23.63
C ASP A 41 -12.38 3.45 24.04
N LYS A 42 -12.79 4.08 25.14
CA LYS A 42 -12.15 5.29 25.68
C LYS A 42 -10.71 5.06 26.15
N ASN A 43 -10.34 3.80 26.44
CA ASN A 43 -9.00 3.45 26.89
C ASN A 43 -8.05 3.19 25.71
N ARG A 44 -8.59 2.94 24.50
CA ARG A 44 -7.80 2.75 23.29
C ARG A 44 -7.26 4.09 22.79
N LYS A 45 -5.94 4.21 22.73
CA LYS A 45 -5.25 5.46 22.33
C LYS A 45 -4.63 5.41 20.94
N CYS A 46 -4.31 4.22 20.44
CA CYS A 46 -3.38 4.07 19.34
C CYS A 46 -3.99 3.59 18.03
N PHE A 47 -5.04 2.76 18.06
CA PHE A 47 -5.80 2.36 16.85
C PHE A 47 -4.93 1.84 15.68
N HIS A 48 -3.86 1.12 16.00
CA HIS A 48 -2.81 0.66 15.06
C HIS A 48 -3.03 -0.77 14.54
N ASP A 49 -4.11 -1.41 15.00
CA ASP A 49 -4.51 -2.82 14.80
C ASP A 49 -5.80 -2.93 13.96
N VAL A 50 -6.03 -1.95 13.09
CA VAL A 50 -7.11 -1.96 12.08
C VAL A 50 -6.78 -3.05 11.06
N THR A 51 -7.73 -3.93 10.79
CA THR A 51 -7.56 -4.94 9.74
C THR A 51 -7.83 -4.35 8.37
N PHE A 52 -7.32 -4.98 7.31
CA PHE A 52 -7.63 -4.55 5.94
C PHE A 52 -9.13 -4.62 5.66
N SER A 53 -9.80 -5.68 6.13
CA SER A 53 -11.25 -5.84 6.01
C SER A 53 -12.04 -4.68 6.62
N GLU A 54 -11.71 -4.26 7.86
CA GLU A 54 -12.37 -3.11 8.50
C GLU A 54 -12.06 -1.79 7.78
N PHE A 55 -10.85 -1.66 7.26
CA PHE A 55 -10.48 -0.49 6.48
C PHE A 55 -11.30 -0.38 5.19
N VAL A 56 -11.46 -1.48 4.43
CA VAL A 56 -12.29 -1.47 3.21
C VAL A 56 -13.75 -1.17 3.54
N GLN A 57 -14.30 -1.79 4.59
CA GLN A 57 -15.66 -1.48 5.07
C GLN A 57 -15.80 0.00 5.45
N PHE A 58 -14.79 0.57 6.10
CA PHE A 58 -14.78 1.99 6.46
C PHE A 58 -14.76 2.89 5.22
N VAL A 59 -13.92 2.60 4.23
CA VAL A 59 -13.85 3.39 2.98
C VAL A 59 -15.19 3.38 2.25
N VAL A 60 -15.78 2.20 2.06
CA VAL A 60 -17.10 2.05 1.41
C VAL A 60 -18.17 2.83 2.16
N TRP A 61 -18.23 2.69 3.48
CA TRP A 61 -19.18 3.43 4.32
C TRP A 61 -18.99 4.94 4.22
N ALA A 62 -17.74 5.40 4.27
CA ALA A 62 -17.41 6.82 4.26
C ALA A 62 -17.73 7.47 2.91
N GLU A 63 -17.45 6.79 1.80
CA GLU A 63 -17.85 7.21 0.45
C GLU A 63 -19.37 7.33 0.30
N LYS A 64 -20.11 6.28 0.68
CA LYS A 64 -21.59 6.30 0.66
C LYS A 64 -22.18 7.40 1.53
N SER A 65 -21.53 7.70 2.66
CA SER A 65 -21.98 8.73 3.61
C SER A 65 -21.41 10.12 3.31
N LYS A 66 -20.67 10.30 2.21
CA LYS A 66 -19.97 11.53 1.82
C LYS A 66 -19.17 12.15 2.97
N ARG A 67 -18.47 11.31 3.72
CA ARG A 67 -17.54 11.73 4.77
C ARG A 67 -16.22 12.15 4.16
N GLU A 68 -15.53 13.07 4.83
CA GLU A 68 -14.17 13.44 4.44
C GLU A 68 -13.24 12.23 4.58
N LEU A 69 -12.58 11.90 3.47
CA LEU A 69 -11.58 10.86 3.37
C LEU A 69 -10.26 11.45 2.89
N ASP A 70 -9.16 10.75 3.13
CA ASP A 70 -7.94 11.06 2.41
C ASP A 70 -8.14 10.79 0.91
N ALA A 71 -7.62 11.66 0.03
CA ALA A 71 -7.76 11.52 -1.42
C ALA A 71 -7.30 10.16 -1.96
N HIS A 72 -6.41 9.44 -1.28
CA HIS A 72 -5.98 8.09 -1.68
C HIS A 72 -7.09 7.04 -1.52
N PHE A 73 -8.08 7.31 -0.67
CA PHE A 73 -9.24 6.43 -0.43
C PHE A 73 -10.45 6.83 -1.28
N GLN A 74 -10.47 8.07 -1.79
CA GLN A 74 -11.63 8.64 -2.49
C GLN A 74 -11.77 8.17 -3.93
N VAL A 75 -12.97 8.20 -4.52
CA VAL A 75 -13.15 7.93 -5.96
C VAL A 75 -12.35 8.93 -6.82
N ALA A 76 -11.50 8.44 -7.73
CA ALA A 76 -10.57 9.29 -8.47
C ALA A 76 -11.29 10.23 -9.44
N THR A 77 -12.42 9.81 -10.02
CA THR A 77 -13.27 10.69 -10.84
C THR A 77 -13.90 11.83 -10.04
N GLU A 78 -14.12 11.67 -8.73
CA GLU A 78 -14.62 12.77 -7.87
C GLU A 78 -13.51 13.76 -7.51
N VAL A 79 -12.28 13.28 -7.29
CA VAL A 79 -11.13 14.13 -6.94
C VAL A 79 -10.57 14.88 -8.16
N CYS A 80 -10.42 14.18 -9.28
CA CYS A 80 -9.77 14.72 -10.49
C CYS A 80 -10.76 15.28 -11.51
N VAL A 81 -12.05 14.97 -11.40
CA VAL A 81 -13.13 15.51 -12.25
C VAL A 81 -12.80 15.52 -13.76
N PRO A 82 -12.38 14.39 -14.36
CA PRO A 82 -11.95 14.33 -15.76
C PRO A 82 -13.05 14.68 -16.78
N CYS A 83 -14.32 14.64 -16.38
CA CYS A 83 -15.44 15.07 -17.23
C CYS A 83 -15.49 16.59 -17.44
N THR A 84 -14.95 17.38 -16.50
CA THR A 84 -14.97 18.85 -16.56
C THR A 84 -13.59 19.42 -16.88
N MET A 85 -12.53 18.75 -16.43
CA MET A 85 -11.15 19.15 -16.68
C MET A 85 -10.59 18.50 -17.93
N LYS A 86 -10.02 19.30 -18.83
CA LYS A 86 -9.36 18.81 -20.05
C LYS A 86 -7.94 18.38 -19.73
N TYR A 87 -7.74 17.08 -19.58
CA TYR A 87 -6.40 16.51 -19.41
C TYR A 87 -5.76 16.20 -20.76
N ASP A 88 -4.54 16.71 -20.98
CA ASP A 88 -3.74 16.40 -22.19
C ASP A 88 -3.18 14.97 -22.19
N PHE A 89 -3.16 14.33 -21.02
CA PHE A 89 -2.64 12.99 -20.82
C PHE A 89 -3.33 12.30 -19.63
N ILE A 90 -3.71 11.03 -19.79
CA ILE A 90 -4.20 10.14 -18.74
C ILE A 90 -3.35 8.87 -18.76
N GLY A 91 -2.43 8.75 -17.80
CA GLY A 91 -1.59 7.56 -17.62
C GLY A 91 -2.12 6.61 -16.56
N LYS A 92 -1.67 5.36 -16.58
CA LYS A 92 -1.99 4.31 -15.60
C LYS A 92 -0.76 3.99 -14.74
N MET A 93 -0.93 3.92 -13.43
CA MET A 93 0.14 3.55 -12.50
C MET A 93 0.69 2.13 -12.77
N GLU A 94 -0.10 1.26 -13.39
CA GLU A 94 0.32 -0.08 -13.83
C GLU A 94 1.37 -0.06 -14.95
N ARG A 95 1.44 1.04 -15.72
CA ARG A 95 2.38 1.29 -16.83
C ARG A 95 3.17 2.59 -16.60
N PHE A 96 3.47 2.87 -15.33
CA PHE A 96 3.98 4.17 -14.92
C PHE A 96 5.24 4.59 -15.66
N GLN A 97 6.16 3.66 -15.93
CA GLN A 97 7.42 3.99 -16.61
C GLN A 97 7.18 4.40 -18.06
N GLU A 98 6.40 3.62 -18.80
CA GLU A 98 6.06 3.91 -20.19
C GLU A 98 5.31 5.25 -20.29
N ASP A 99 4.28 5.41 -19.46
CA ASP A 99 3.44 6.60 -19.46
C ASP A 99 4.19 7.86 -18.98
N ALA A 100 5.13 7.72 -18.05
CA ALA A 100 5.99 8.83 -17.63
C ALA A 100 6.97 9.25 -18.75
N TYR A 101 7.54 8.31 -19.50
CA TYR A 101 8.39 8.64 -20.65
C TYR A 101 7.61 9.38 -21.72
N ASP A 102 6.39 8.95 -22.04
CA ASP A 102 5.53 9.62 -23.01
C ASP A 102 5.25 11.09 -22.61
N VAL A 103 4.99 11.35 -21.33
CA VAL A 103 4.79 12.71 -20.81
C VAL A 103 6.06 13.55 -20.93
N ILE A 104 7.22 12.99 -20.54
CA ILE A 104 8.51 13.68 -20.59
C ILE A 104 8.87 14.06 -22.04
N ASP A 105 8.62 13.15 -22.99
CA ASP A 105 8.90 13.37 -24.40
C ASP A 105 7.97 14.43 -25.00
N ARG A 106 6.68 14.44 -24.63
CA ARG A 106 5.71 15.51 -25.00
C ARG A 106 6.07 16.88 -24.44
N LEU A 107 6.75 16.93 -23.29
CA LEU A 107 7.24 18.18 -22.67
C LEU A 107 8.65 18.58 -23.17
N HIS A 108 9.20 17.84 -24.15
CA HIS A 108 10.53 18.06 -24.71
C HIS A 108 11.66 18.07 -23.66
N GLN A 109 11.52 17.29 -22.59
CA GLN A 109 12.47 17.22 -21.48
C GLN A 109 13.57 16.17 -21.74
N ASN A 110 14.30 16.32 -22.86
CA ASN A 110 15.28 15.33 -23.33
C ASN A 110 16.36 15.01 -22.29
N ALA A 111 16.85 16.02 -21.56
CA ALA A 111 17.84 15.81 -20.50
C ALA A 111 17.30 14.89 -19.39
N THR A 112 16.06 15.11 -18.95
CA THR A 112 15.37 14.26 -17.97
C THR A 112 15.14 12.86 -18.54
N ARG A 113 14.69 12.76 -19.79
CA ARG A 113 14.51 11.48 -20.49
C ARG A 113 15.79 10.65 -20.54
N HIS A 114 16.92 11.29 -20.80
CA HIS A 114 18.24 10.66 -20.80
C HIS A 114 18.68 10.24 -19.40
N ALA A 115 18.51 11.09 -18.39
CA ALA A 115 18.89 10.79 -17.01
C ALA A 115 18.11 9.60 -16.42
N LEU A 116 16.83 9.48 -16.77
CA LEU A 116 15.95 8.40 -16.28
C LEU A 116 16.07 7.10 -17.09
N ASN A 117 16.64 7.15 -18.30
CA ASN A 117 16.69 6.01 -19.20
C ASN A 117 17.39 4.81 -18.56
N GLY A 118 16.67 3.69 -18.39
CA GLY A 118 17.18 2.47 -17.74
C GLY A 118 17.33 2.54 -16.22
N ASN A 119 17.14 3.72 -15.61
CA ASN A 119 17.36 3.94 -14.18
C ASN A 119 16.07 4.19 -13.39
N MET A 120 14.96 4.53 -14.04
CA MET A 120 13.72 4.93 -13.36
C MET A 120 13.24 3.89 -12.32
N ALA A 121 13.23 2.61 -12.67
CA ALA A 121 12.80 1.55 -11.75
C ALA A 121 13.71 1.44 -10.51
N SER A 122 15.04 1.59 -10.68
CA SER A 122 15.97 1.56 -9.54
C SER A 122 15.80 2.81 -8.67
N LEU A 123 15.74 3.99 -9.27
CA LEU A 123 15.55 5.25 -8.54
C LEU A 123 14.24 5.27 -7.75
N ALA A 124 13.15 4.80 -8.36
CA ALA A 124 11.87 4.66 -7.68
C ALA A 124 11.93 3.63 -6.54
N GLY A 125 12.69 2.55 -6.71
CA GLY A 125 12.95 1.56 -5.66
C GLY A 125 13.74 2.13 -4.49
N ASP A 126 14.80 2.89 -4.77
CA ASP A 126 15.64 3.54 -3.76
C ASP A 126 14.83 4.58 -2.97
N ASP A 127 14.08 5.44 -3.67
CA ASP A 127 13.17 6.42 -3.07
C ASP A 127 12.12 5.75 -2.19
N ALA A 128 11.51 4.66 -2.68
CA ALA A 128 10.52 3.93 -1.91
C ALA A 128 11.08 3.29 -0.63
N VAL A 129 12.33 2.82 -0.64
CA VAL A 129 13.03 2.32 0.56
C VAL A 129 13.31 3.48 1.52
N MET A 130 13.88 4.58 1.02
CA MET A 130 14.22 5.77 1.80
C MET A 130 12.99 6.32 2.53
N ASP A 131 11.89 6.53 1.81
CA ASP A 131 10.64 7.04 2.37
C ASP A 131 10.03 6.12 3.42
N SER A 132 10.04 4.82 3.14
CA SER A 132 9.50 3.80 4.05
C SER A 132 10.28 3.72 5.35
N VAL A 133 11.60 3.94 5.30
CA VAL A 133 12.47 3.91 6.49
C VAL A 133 12.46 5.23 7.23
N HIS A 134 12.67 6.37 6.56
CA HIS A 134 12.84 7.66 7.22
C HIS A 134 11.59 8.11 7.99
N SER A 135 10.40 7.81 7.48
CA SER A 135 9.14 8.22 8.12
C SER A 135 9.03 7.74 9.58
N PRO A 136 9.12 6.43 9.89
CA PRO A 136 9.13 5.94 11.28
C PRO A 136 10.18 6.57 12.20
N TYR A 137 11.38 6.89 11.68
CA TYR A 137 12.42 7.54 12.48
C TYR A 137 12.03 8.98 12.86
N ARG A 138 11.35 9.70 11.96
CA ARG A 138 10.81 11.05 12.23
C ARG A 138 9.72 11.04 13.31
N TRP A 139 8.92 9.97 13.37
CA TRP A 139 7.79 9.82 14.30
C TRP A 139 8.08 8.87 15.47
N LYS A 140 9.35 8.56 15.73
CA LYS A 140 9.77 7.50 16.66
C LYS A 140 9.12 7.64 18.04
N ILE A 141 9.12 8.83 18.63
CA ILE A 141 8.55 9.09 19.96
C ILE A 141 7.05 8.77 20.00
N GLN A 142 6.31 9.19 18.98
CA GLN A 142 4.86 9.00 18.88
C GLN A 142 4.53 7.53 18.64
N ILE A 143 5.31 6.85 17.80
CA ILE A 143 5.15 5.41 17.52
C ILE A 143 5.42 4.58 18.77
N THR A 144 6.49 4.88 19.51
CA THR A 144 6.89 4.11 20.71
C THR A 144 5.93 4.23 21.89
N ARG A 145 4.97 5.17 21.82
CA ARG A 145 3.85 5.23 22.78
C ARG A 145 2.75 4.20 22.49
N CYS A 146 2.80 3.57 21.32
CA CYS A 146 1.77 2.67 20.82
C CYS A 146 2.26 1.24 20.61
N ILE A 147 3.45 1.09 20.02
CA ILE A 147 4.06 -0.20 19.70
C ILE A 147 5.56 -0.15 20.03
N SER A 148 6.21 -1.31 20.15
CA SER A 148 7.66 -1.34 20.34
C SER A 148 8.39 -0.83 19.10
N TRP A 149 9.61 -0.31 19.28
CA TRP A 149 10.42 0.12 18.14
C TRP A 149 10.79 -1.05 17.22
N HIS A 150 10.96 -2.25 17.79
CA HIS A 150 11.16 -3.48 17.03
C HIS A 150 9.94 -3.79 16.13
N GLU A 151 8.72 -3.73 16.67
CA GLU A 151 7.49 -3.92 15.89
C GLU A 151 7.36 -2.87 14.77
N SER A 152 7.73 -1.62 15.05
CA SER A 152 7.76 -0.57 14.04
C SER A 152 8.65 -0.94 12.85
N LEU A 153 9.88 -1.42 13.10
CA LEU A 153 10.79 -1.83 12.04
C LEU A 153 10.31 -3.09 11.31
N GLN A 154 9.67 -4.05 11.99
CA GLN A 154 9.03 -5.21 11.36
C GLN A 154 7.93 -4.79 10.38
N ARG A 155 7.08 -3.82 10.76
CA ARG A 155 6.04 -3.28 9.87
C ARG A 155 6.63 -2.58 8.65
N VAL A 156 7.75 -1.87 8.79
CA VAL A 156 8.46 -1.25 7.65
C VAL A 156 8.99 -2.33 6.71
N TRP A 157 9.63 -3.37 7.25
CA TRP A 157 10.12 -4.49 6.44
C TRP A 157 8.98 -5.17 5.69
N ARG A 158 7.87 -5.46 6.40
CA ARG A 158 6.68 -6.04 5.79
C ARG A 158 6.10 -5.15 4.70
N LYS A 159 6.06 -3.83 4.91
CA LYS A 159 5.66 -2.86 3.88
C LYS A 159 6.52 -3.00 2.62
N LEU A 160 7.85 -3.09 2.74
CA LEU A 160 8.73 -3.27 1.59
C LEU A 160 8.43 -4.58 0.84
N GLN A 161 8.13 -5.65 1.58
CA GLN A 161 7.73 -6.92 0.99
C GLN A 161 6.38 -6.83 0.25
N LEU A 162 5.37 -6.25 0.87
CA LEU A 162 4.03 -6.07 0.27
C LEU A 162 4.05 -5.15 -0.95
N ARG A 163 4.97 -4.17 -1.01
CA ARG A 163 5.19 -3.32 -2.19
C ARG A 163 5.93 -4.03 -3.32
N GLY A 164 6.45 -5.23 -3.09
CA GLY A 164 7.26 -5.99 -4.03
C GLY A 164 8.65 -5.38 -4.25
N LEU A 165 9.26 -4.83 -3.20
CA LEU A 165 10.66 -4.39 -3.21
C LEU A 165 11.59 -5.45 -2.61
N VAL A 166 11.07 -6.28 -1.71
CA VAL A 166 11.82 -7.34 -1.03
C VAL A 166 11.00 -8.63 -1.10
N GLU A 167 11.61 -9.77 -1.43
CA GLU A 167 10.89 -11.05 -1.42
C GLU A 167 10.48 -11.45 0.00
N PHE A 168 9.38 -12.20 0.14
CA PHE A 168 8.99 -12.80 1.43
C PHE A 168 10.03 -13.79 1.96
N GLY A 169 10.84 -14.37 1.08
CA GLY A 169 11.96 -15.24 1.44
C GLY A 169 13.06 -14.55 2.25
N HIS A 170 13.12 -13.20 2.26
CA HIS A 170 14.05 -12.45 3.12
C HIS A 170 13.37 -12.12 4.46
N PRO A 171 13.69 -12.84 5.56
CA PRO A 171 13.10 -12.55 6.86
C PRO A 171 13.57 -11.20 7.39
N PHE A 172 12.83 -10.66 8.36
CA PHE A 172 13.23 -9.44 9.05
C PHE A 172 14.60 -9.64 9.74
N PRO A 173 15.62 -8.82 9.44
CA PRO A 173 17.01 -9.15 9.77
C PRO A 173 17.46 -8.75 11.17
N LEU A 174 16.58 -8.21 12.02
CA LEU A 174 16.97 -7.64 13.31
C LEU A 174 16.27 -8.34 14.48
N ASP A 175 17.00 -8.53 15.57
CA ASP A 175 16.43 -8.85 16.88
C ASP A 175 16.02 -7.56 17.63
N GLU A 176 15.46 -7.70 18.83
CA GLU A 176 15.05 -6.54 19.64
C GLU A 176 16.23 -5.62 20.00
N THR A 177 17.39 -6.18 20.34
CA THR A 177 18.56 -5.43 20.81
C THR A 177 19.17 -4.59 19.69
N SER A 178 19.27 -5.18 18.50
CA SER A 178 19.78 -4.54 17.28
C SER A 178 18.80 -3.49 16.78
N SER A 179 17.49 -3.78 16.85
CA SER A 179 16.44 -2.83 16.49
C SER A 179 16.53 -1.52 17.28
N ARG A 180 16.89 -1.58 18.57
CA ARG A 180 17.03 -0.38 19.42
C ARG A 180 18.18 0.53 19.00
N ARG A 181 19.26 -0.04 18.46
CA ARG A 181 20.51 0.65 18.14
C ARG A 181 20.63 1.09 16.68
N ILE A 182 19.93 0.41 15.77
CA ILE A 182 20.08 0.64 14.33
C ILE A 182 19.64 2.05 13.91
N THR A 183 20.49 2.70 13.14
CA THR A 183 20.24 3.99 12.50
C THR A 183 19.39 3.82 11.23
N ALA A 184 18.78 4.91 10.76
CA ALA A 184 18.02 4.87 9.50
C ALA A 184 18.92 4.45 8.33
N ALA A 185 20.14 4.97 8.25
CA ALA A 185 21.10 4.67 7.19
C ALA A 185 21.49 3.17 7.17
N GLU A 186 21.75 2.58 8.33
CA GLU A 186 22.04 1.14 8.42
C GLU A 186 20.83 0.30 8.01
N PHE A 187 19.61 0.69 8.41
CA PHE A 187 18.42 -0.06 8.04
C PHE A 187 18.08 0.07 6.54
N ILE A 188 18.30 1.24 5.95
CA ILE A 188 18.23 1.46 4.49
C ILE A 188 19.24 0.55 3.77
N ALA A 189 20.47 0.45 4.27
CA ALA A 189 21.48 -0.41 3.67
C ALA A 189 21.05 -1.89 3.68
N LEU A 190 20.49 -2.37 4.80
CA LEU A 190 19.94 -3.74 4.89
C LEU A 190 18.79 -3.97 3.91
N ALA A 191 17.84 -3.03 3.84
CA ALA A 191 16.71 -3.10 2.92
C ALA A 191 17.16 -3.11 1.45
N ASN A 192 18.13 -2.27 1.09
CA ASN A 192 18.66 -2.23 -0.26
C ASN A 192 19.48 -3.46 -0.63
N THR A 193 20.17 -4.10 0.31
CA THR A 193 20.81 -5.40 0.08
C THR A 193 19.75 -6.46 -0.25
N ALA A 194 18.73 -6.62 0.60
CA ALA A 194 17.66 -7.58 0.34
C ALA A 194 16.89 -7.29 -0.96
N ARG A 195 16.69 -6.01 -1.31
CA ARG A 195 16.08 -5.59 -2.59
C ARG A 195 16.92 -6.03 -3.79
N ARG A 196 18.24 -5.88 -3.75
CA ARG A 196 19.13 -6.29 -4.85
C ARG A 196 19.21 -7.80 -4.99
N ASP A 197 19.11 -8.52 -3.88
CA ASP A 197 19.14 -9.99 -3.85
C ASP A 197 17.80 -10.60 -4.28
N SER A 198 16.74 -9.80 -4.36
CA SER A 198 15.39 -10.22 -4.74
C SER A 198 15.22 -10.41 -6.25
N ASN A 199 14.51 -11.45 -6.65
CA ASN A 199 14.20 -11.79 -8.04
C ASN A 199 12.94 -11.03 -8.55
N PRO A 200 13.04 -10.27 -9.65
CA PRO A 200 11.93 -9.47 -10.18
C PRO A 200 10.66 -10.26 -10.56
N GLU A 201 10.79 -11.45 -11.13
CA GLU A 201 9.64 -12.28 -11.54
C GLU A 201 8.85 -12.76 -10.31
N LYS A 202 9.57 -13.19 -9.27
CA LYS A 202 8.96 -13.58 -7.99
C LYS A 202 8.28 -12.39 -7.30
N LEU A 203 8.88 -11.20 -7.34
CA LEU A 203 8.29 -9.99 -6.78
C LEU A 203 6.96 -9.62 -7.49
N ARG A 204 6.88 -9.82 -8.80
CA ARG A 204 5.65 -9.60 -9.56
C ARG A 204 4.55 -10.56 -9.12
N ALA A 205 4.83 -11.87 -9.10
CA ALA A 205 3.88 -12.89 -8.63
C ALA A 205 3.48 -12.66 -7.15
N GLN A 206 4.43 -12.25 -6.30
CA GLN A 206 4.19 -11.90 -4.91
C GLN A 206 3.16 -10.78 -4.77
N LYS A 207 3.25 -9.72 -5.59
CA LYS A 207 2.28 -8.61 -5.54
C LYS A 207 0.87 -9.04 -5.94
N GLU A 208 0.75 -9.88 -6.97
CA GLU A 208 -0.53 -10.45 -7.40
C GLU A 208 -1.15 -11.31 -6.29
N HIS A 209 -0.34 -12.19 -5.68
CA HIS A 209 -0.76 -13.03 -4.56
C HIS A 209 -1.18 -12.22 -3.32
N VAL A 210 -0.40 -11.19 -2.96
CA VAL A 210 -0.70 -10.29 -1.84
C VAL A 210 -2.05 -9.60 -2.03
N LEU A 211 -2.29 -9.07 -3.22
CA LEU A 211 -3.55 -8.38 -3.52
C LEU A 211 -4.74 -9.33 -3.33
N ALA A 212 -4.66 -10.54 -3.89
CA ALA A 212 -5.71 -11.55 -3.77
C ALA A 212 -5.96 -11.95 -2.30
N GLU A 213 -4.91 -12.21 -1.52
CA GLU A 213 -5.06 -12.62 -0.10
C GLU A 213 -5.65 -11.50 0.76
N MET A 214 -5.19 -10.26 0.57
CA MET A 214 -5.77 -9.10 1.25
C MET A 214 -7.28 -9.02 1.02
N TYR A 215 -7.72 -9.08 -0.25
CA TYR A 215 -9.14 -8.98 -0.56
C TYR A 215 -9.97 -10.22 -0.18
N ARG A 216 -9.35 -11.39 -0.07
CA ARG A 216 -10.00 -12.60 0.46
C ARG A 216 -10.45 -12.43 1.92
N SER A 217 -9.79 -11.56 2.68
CA SER A 217 -10.19 -11.22 4.07
C SER A 217 -11.43 -10.31 4.17
N VAL A 218 -11.86 -9.72 3.06
CA VAL A 218 -13.00 -8.80 2.99
C VAL A 218 -14.28 -9.59 2.67
N PRO A 219 -15.42 -9.40 3.35
CA PRO A 219 -16.69 -10.04 2.99
C PRO A 219 -17.10 -9.74 1.54
N LEU A 220 -17.73 -10.69 0.85
CA LEU A 220 -18.08 -10.55 -0.57
C LEU A 220 -19.07 -9.41 -0.79
N GLU A 221 -20.02 -9.25 0.14
CA GLU A 221 -21.01 -8.19 0.14
C GLU A 221 -20.34 -6.81 0.15
N VAL A 222 -19.25 -6.67 0.91
CA VAL A 222 -18.47 -5.42 0.97
C VAL A 222 -17.71 -5.18 -0.33
N LEU A 223 -17.24 -6.23 -1.01
CA LEU A 223 -16.59 -6.11 -2.33
C LEU A 223 -17.58 -5.66 -3.42
N GLU A 224 -18.81 -6.17 -3.38
CA GLU A 224 -19.89 -5.74 -4.27
C GLU A 224 -20.27 -4.28 -4.02
N GLU A 225 -20.33 -3.86 -2.76
CA GLU A 225 -20.52 -2.46 -2.42
C GLU A 225 -19.35 -1.58 -2.87
N MET A 226 -18.11 -2.04 -2.71
CA MET A 226 -16.92 -1.35 -3.21
C MET A 226 -16.98 -1.19 -4.73
N ARG A 227 -17.37 -2.24 -5.47
CA ARG A 227 -17.59 -2.17 -6.92
C ARG A 227 -18.57 -1.05 -7.29
N THR A 228 -19.66 -0.94 -6.54
CA THR A 228 -20.69 0.09 -6.76
C THR A 228 -20.16 1.49 -6.47
N VAL A 229 -19.43 1.67 -5.37
CA VAL A 229 -18.84 2.98 -4.98
C VAL A 229 -17.83 3.47 -6.01
N PHE A 230 -16.95 2.59 -6.49
CA PHE A 230 -15.89 2.94 -7.45
C PHE A 230 -16.29 2.73 -8.92
N GLN A 231 -17.58 2.51 -9.21
CA GLN A 231 -18.07 2.19 -10.56
C GLN A 231 -17.59 3.21 -11.62
N ALA A 232 -17.65 4.50 -11.29
CA ALA A 232 -17.21 5.56 -12.18
C ALA A 232 -15.70 5.46 -12.52
N ASP A 233 -14.85 5.09 -11.55
CA ASP A 233 -13.42 4.87 -11.80
C ASP A 233 -13.21 3.66 -12.72
N PHE A 234 -13.94 2.56 -12.50
CA PHE A 234 -13.83 1.35 -13.32
C PHE A 234 -14.22 1.60 -14.77
N GLU A 235 -15.35 2.27 -15.00
CA GLU A 235 -15.85 2.58 -16.34
C GLU A 235 -14.97 3.62 -17.04
N MET A 236 -14.69 4.75 -16.37
CA MET A 236 -13.94 5.87 -16.97
C MET A 236 -12.53 5.47 -17.40
N PHE A 237 -11.87 4.63 -16.61
CA PHE A 237 -10.46 4.29 -16.81
C PHE A 237 -10.27 2.87 -17.33
N GLU A 238 -11.34 2.18 -17.72
CA GLU A 238 -11.31 0.83 -18.29
C GLU A 238 -10.54 -0.16 -17.38
N TYR A 239 -10.96 -0.22 -16.12
CA TYR A 239 -10.48 -1.22 -15.16
C TYR A 239 -11.52 -2.33 -14.98
N ASP A 240 -11.06 -3.56 -14.77
CA ASP A 240 -11.95 -4.66 -14.47
C ASP A 240 -12.59 -4.47 -13.09
N SER A 241 -13.91 -4.39 -13.06
CA SER A 241 -14.70 -4.21 -11.84
C SER A 241 -14.96 -5.52 -11.10
N SER A 242 -14.65 -6.68 -11.70
CA SER A 242 -14.87 -8.01 -11.10
C SER A 242 -13.74 -8.99 -11.43
N PRO A 243 -12.48 -8.66 -11.09
CA PRO A 243 -11.34 -9.50 -11.41
C PRO A 243 -11.41 -10.84 -10.68
N VAL A 244 -11.12 -11.91 -11.43
CA VAL A 244 -11.28 -13.31 -11.01
C VAL A 244 -10.47 -13.59 -9.74
N GLU A 245 -9.26 -13.06 -9.64
CA GLU A 245 -8.35 -13.20 -8.51
C GLU A 245 -8.86 -12.60 -7.19
N ILE A 246 -9.82 -11.66 -7.23
CA ILE A 246 -10.43 -11.03 -6.05
C ILE A 246 -11.76 -11.70 -5.70
N PHE A 247 -12.56 -12.06 -6.71
CA PHE A 247 -13.93 -12.55 -6.51
C PHE A 247 -14.05 -14.08 -6.46
N GLU A 248 -13.16 -14.84 -7.10
CA GLU A 248 -13.18 -16.29 -7.04
C GLU A 248 -12.46 -16.83 -5.79
N ARG A 249 -13.25 -17.32 -4.83
CA ARG A 249 -12.74 -17.94 -3.60
C ARG A 249 -12.55 -19.45 -3.78
N SER A 250 -11.60 -19.88 -4.62
CA SER A 250 -11.26 -21.31 -4.66
C SER A 250 -10.72 -21.78 -3.30
N SER A 251 -11.16 -22.94 -2.82
CA SER A 251 -10.85 -23.48 -1.48
C SER A 251 -9.42 -24.00 -1.29
N ALA A 252 -8.58 -23.94 -2.33
CA ALA A 252 -7.29 -24.61 -2.38
C ALA A 252 -6.11 -23.83 -1.77
N PHE A 253 -6.28 -22.55 -1.41
CA PHE A 253 -5.20 -21.72 -0.87
C PHE A 253 -5.36 -21.48 0.64
N SER A 254 -4.41 -22.03 1.39
CA SER A 254 -4.27 -21.90 2.85
C SER A 254 -4.07 -20.43 3.26
N VAL A 255 -4.76 -20.03 4.32
CA VAL A 255 -4.69 -18.71 4.96
C VAL A 255 -3.30 -18.51 5.57
N LYS A 256 -2.35 -18.01 4.78
CA LYS A 256 -1.19 -17.29 5.32
C LYS A 256 -1.55 -15.81 5.28
N ASN A 257 -1.85 -15.24 6.45
CA ASN A 257 -2.14 -13.81 6.61
C ASN A 257 -0.90 -13.02 6.11
N VAL A 258 -0.94 -12.52 4.87
CA VAL A 258 0.25 -11.89 4.25
C VAL A 258 0.63 -10.59 4.95
N LEU A 259 -0.32 -9.99 5.68
CA LEU A 259 -0.17 -8.78 6.46
C LEU A 259 0.50 -9.02 7.82
N ASP A 260 0.65 -10.27 8.25
CA ASP A 260 1.32 -10.58 9.51
C ASP A 260 2.83 -10.30 9.40
N PHE A 261 3.24 -9.20 10.04
CA PHE A 261 4.63 -8.78 10.12
C PHE A 261 5.44 -9.53 11.19
N ARG A 262 4.79 -10.32 12.06
CA ARG A 262 5.46 -11.12 13.11
C ARG A 262 5.89 -12.48 12.58
N THR A 263 5.16 -13.03 11.62
CA THR A 263 5.52 -14.31 10.99
C THR A 263 6.65 -14.11 9.98
N GLN A 264 7.82 -14.67 10.28
CA GLN A 264 9.06 -14.49 9.51
C GLN A 264 9.17 -15.40 8.28
N HIS A 265 8.34 -16.44 8.18
CA HIS A 265 8.39 -17.41 7.08
C HIS A 265 7.06 -17.49 6.34
N ILE A 266 6.88 -16.62 5.34
CA ILE A 266 5.89 -16.86 4.29
C ILE A 266 6.66 -17.49 3.13
N THR A 267 6.33 -18.73 2.80
CA THR A 267 6.85 -19.37 1.58
C THR A 267 6.19 -18.68 0.39
N ASN A 268 6.98 -18.23 -0.58
CA ASN A 268 6.43 -17.79 -1.86
C ASN A 268 5.58 -18.94 -2.45
N PRO A 269 4.40 -18.65 -3.04
CA PRO A 269 3.66 -19.64 -3.82
C PRO A 269 4.50 -20.17 -4.99
#